data_AF-A0A3M1JAG0-F1
#
_entry.id   AF-A0A3M1JAG0-F1
#
_cell.length_a   1.000
_cell.length_b   1.000
_cell.length_c   1.000
_cell.angle_alpha   90.00
_cell.angle_beta   90.00
_cell.angle_gamma   90.00
#
_symmetry.space_group_name_H-M   'P 1'
#
loop_
_entity.id
_entity.type
_entity.pdbx_description
1 polymer ?
#
loop_
_entity_poly.entity_id
_entity_poly.type
_entity_poly.pdbx_seq_one_letter_code
_entity_poly.pdbx_strand_id
1 'polypeptide(L)'
;LFNKVAGLFDTMGWEVITLKYGHLQRAAFREPGGERLRDWIDNAPNTLYSALAFQGGAAWRGQLQADLADAPETLKLIERHDDEALAALMTNLGGHDLAALLEAFEAAPDDRPVCFIAYTIKGFGLPFQGHKDNHAGMMTRQQMEEFRATNGLAEGEEWDKFAGLKLPADRLQAFLEQVPFNSRGTRRLSAERVAVEPVEAPRVAGGGTLSTQEGFGRIMNDLARSNSALAARIVTTSPDVTVSTNLGPWVNRRGLFARREVKDIFKERGLMSAQRWEKGPQGQHIELGIAENNLFLLLAAAGLSHSLFGERLIPIGTLYDPFIQRGLDALNYACYQDARFILVATPSGITLAPEGGAHQSISTPLIGIAQDGLAAFEPAFVDELAVIMEWAFDYVQREGEEAGADAGPPPGWLRDEKGGSVYLR
;
A
#
# COMPACT_ATOMS: atom_id res chain seq x y z
N LEU A 1 22.02 -7.23 -7.12
CA LEU A 1 20.69 -6.59 -7.05
C LEU A 1 20.38 -6.15 -5.61
N PHE A 2 20.46 -7.06 -4.62
CA PHE A 2 20.15 -6.76 -3.21
C PHE A 2 20.92 -5.57 -2.62
N ASN A 3 22.24 -5.48 -2.83
CA ASN A 3 23.01 -4.31 -2.37
C ASN A 3 22.53 -2.98 -2.98
N LYS A 4 21.96 -3.01 -4.19
CA LYS A 4 21.37 -1.82 -4.83
C LYS A 4 20.04 -1.44 -4.19
N VAL A 5 19.21 -2.44 -3.85
CA VAL A 5 17.93 -2.23 -3.15
C VAL A 5 18.18 -1.73 -1.72
N ALA A 6 19.07 -2.38 -0.98
CA ALA A 6 19.49 -1.94 0.35
C ALA A 6 20.02 -0.49 0.33
N GLY A 7 20.94 -0.19 -0.59
CA GLY A 7 21.48 1.16 -0.73
C GLY A 7 20.43 2.22 -1.08
N LEU A 8 19.41 1.86 -1.88
CA LEU A 8 18.29 2.77 -2.19
C LEU A 8 17.49 3.12 -0.93
N PHE A 9 17.06 2.11 -0.14
CA PHE A 9 16.29 2.33 1.08
C PHE A 9 17.08 3.11 2.13
N ASP A 10 18.34 2.75 2.34
CA ASP A 10 19.26 3.43 3.26
C ASP A 10 19.45 4.91 2.87
N THR A 11 19.64 5.20 1.58
CA THR A 11 19.74 6.58 1.07
C THR A 11 18.47 7.40 1.32
N MET A 12 17.30 6.73 1.37
CA MET A 12 16.01 7.37 1.67
C MET A 12 15.71 7.46 3.17
N GLY A 13 16.69 7.12 4.03
CA GLY A 13 16.59 7.22 5.49
C GLY A 13 15.81 6.07 6.15
N TRP A 14 15.62 4.95 5.45
CA TRP A 14 15.00 3.75 6.02
C TRP A 14 16.05 2.92 6.77
N GLU A 15 15.63 2.23 7.83
CA GLU A 15 16.45 1.15 8.38
C GLU A 15 16.42 -0.05 7.43
N VAL A 16 17.57 -0.65 7.15
CA VAL A 16 17.64 -1.86 6.31
C VAL A 16 18.14 -3.04 7.13
N ILE A 17 17.28 -4.03 7.35
CA ILE A 17 17.60 -5.26 8.08
C ILE A 17 17.71 -6.41 7.07
N THR A 18 18.91 -6.97 6.90
CA THR A 18 19.14 -8.07 5.97
C THR A 18 19.14 -9.42 6.69
N LEU A 19 18.15 -10.26 6.37
CA LEU A 19 17.99 -11.60 6.93
C LEU A 19 18.51 -12.63 5.93
N LYS A 20 19.84 -12.71 5.84
CA LYS A 20 20.51 -13.62 4.90
C LYS A 20 20.59 -15.05 5.40
N TYR A 21 20.99 -15.24 6.66
CA TYR A 21 21.28 -16.55 7.23
C TYR A 21 20.35 -16.88 8.40
N GLY A 22 19.81 -18.09 8.40
CA GLY A 22 19.10 -18.66 9.55
C GLY A 22 20.05 -19.14 10.65
N HIS A 23 19.49 -19.62 11.74
CA HIS A 23 20.20 -20.06 12.93
C HIS A 23 21.16 -21.21 12.67
N LEU A 24 20.79 -22.20 11.85
CA LEU A 24 21.65 -23.35 11.54
C LEU A 24 22.91 -22.90 10.80
N GLN A 25 22.76 -22.00 9.81
CA GLN A 25 23.88 -21.42 9.09
C GLN A 25 24.77 -20.59 10.02
N ARG A 26 24.18 -19.72 10.85
CA ARG A 26 24.93 -18.92 11.82
C ARG A 26 25.70 -19.78 12.83
N ALA A 27 25.14 -20.92 13.23
CA ALA A 27 25.82 -21.87 14.11
C ALA A 27 27.01 -22.52 13.40
N ALA A 28 26.81 -23.06 12.19
CA ALA A 28 27.86 -23.69 11.40
C ALA A 28 29.02 -22.72 11.09
N PHE A 29 28.73 -21.44 10.85
CA PHE A 29 29.76 -20.43 10.58
C PHE A 29 30.70 -20.17 11.76
N ARG A 30 30.28 -20.48 12.99
CA ARG A 30 31.10 -20.31 14.20
C ARG A 30 31.99 -21.53 14.50
N GLU A 31 31.78 -22.63 13.80
CA GLU A 31 32.59 -23.85 13.93
C GLU A 31 33.90 -23.74 13.12
N PRO A 32 34.93 -24.55 13.44
CA PRO A 32 36.12 -24.67 12.59
C PRO A 32 35.75 -25.00 11.14
N GLY A 33 36.26 -24.23 10.18
CA GLY A 33 35.90 -24.32 8.76
C GLY A 33 34.65 -23.53 8.35
N GLY A 34 33.87 -23.03 9.30
CA GLY A 34 32.60 -22.33 9.07
C GLY A 34 32.73 -21.03 8.28
N GLU A 35 33.80 -20.25 8.46
CA GLU A 35 34.03 -19.02 7.70
C GLU A 35 34.14 -19.28 6.20
N ARG A 36 34.87 -20.33 5.81
CA ARG A 36 35.02 -20.70 4.40
C ARG A 36 33.72 -21.19 3.78
N LEU A 37 32.88 -21.88 4.57
CA LEU A 37 31.52 -22.24 4.16
C LEU A 37 30.66 -20.99 3.94
N ARG A 38 30.74 -20.01 4.85
CA ARG A 38 30.03 -18.72 4.69
C ARG A 38 30.47 -18.01 3.42
N ASP A 39 31.78 -17.92 3.18
CA ASP A 39 32.33 -17.28 1.99
C ASP A 39 31.87 -17.99 0.71
N TRP A 40 31.83 -19.32 0.71
CA TRP A 40 31.30 -20.07 -0.41
C TRP A 40 29.82 -19.74 -0.66
N ILE A 41 28.98 -19.75 0.38
CA ILE A 41 27.55 -19.38 0.29
C ILE A 41 27.38 -17.96 -0.25
N ASP A 42 28.21 -17.02 0.20
CA ASP A 42 28.11 -15.62 -0.18
C ASP A 42 28.52 -15.34 -1.62
N ASN A 43 29.46 -16.13 -2.14
CA ASN A 43 29.99 -16.00 -3.49
C ASN A 43 29.31 -16.93 -4.51
N ALA A 44 28.52 -17.91 -4.06
CA ALA A 44 27.79 -18.82 -4.93
C ALA A 44 26.81 -18.06 -5.83
N PRO A 45 26.83 -18.27 -7.17
CA PRO A 45 25.83 -17.70 -8.05
C PRO A 45 24.42 -18.16 -7.68
N ASN A 46 23.44 -17.25 -7.71
CA ASN A 46 22.04 -17.59 -7.37
C ASN A 46 21.49 -18.76 -8.21
N THR A 47 21.90 -18.88 -9.47
CA THR A 47 21.48 -19.98 -10.35
C THR A 47 22.02 -21.34 -9.88
N LEU A 48 23.29 -21.39 -9.45
CA LEU A 48 23.90 -22.58 -8.86
C LEU A 48 23.19 -22.94 -7.56
N TYR A 49 23.04 -21.96 -6.66
CA TYR A 49 22.37 -22.16 -5.37
C TYR A 49 20.94 -22.68 -5.54
N SER A 50 20.20 -22.14 -6.51
CA SER A 50 18.83 -22.55 -6.81
C SER A 50 18.77 -23.97 -7.39
N ALA A 51 19.72 -24.33 -8.27
CA ALA A 51 19.82 -25.69 -8.81
C ALA A 51 20.14 -26.72 -7.72
N LEU A 52 21.09 -26.43 -6.82
CA LEU A 52 21.44 -27.30 -5.71
C LEU A 52 20.30 -27.43 -4.69
N ALA A 53 19.56 -26.34 -4.43
CA ALA A 53 18.37 -26.39 -3.59
C ALA A 53 17.28 -27.34 -4.16
N PHE A 54 17.15 -27.40 -5.49
CA PHE A 54 16.27 -28.34 -6.17
C PHE A 54 16.82 -29.79 -6.13
N GLN A 55 18.11 -29.97 -6.36
CA GLN A 55 18.74 -31.30 -6.44
C GLN A 55 18.95 -31.98 -5.08
N GLY A 56 18.96 -31.22 -3.98
CA GLY A 56 19.03 -31.73 -2.62
C GLY A 56 20.44 -32.04 -2.11
N GLY A 57 20.50 -32.75 -0.98
CA GLY A 57 21.70 -32.89 -0.15
C GLY A 57 22.92 -33.51 -0.83
N ALA A 58 22.73 -34.58 -1.59
CA ALA A 58 23.81 -35.25 -2.31
C ALA A 58 24.51 -34.31 -3.31
N ALA A 59 23.73 -33.46 -4.00
CA ALA A 59 24.26 -32.47 -4.92
C ALA A 59 25.00 -31.33 -4.19
N TRP A 60 24.45 -30.85 -3.07
CA TRP A 60 25.16 -29.91 -2.19
C TRP A 60 26.51 -30.46 -1.75
N ARG A 61 26.55 -31.70 -1.26
CA ARG A 61 27.78 -32.34 -0.81
C ARG A 61 28.80 -32.42 -1.93
N GLY A 62 28.40 -32.94 -3.09
CA GLY A 62 29.29 -33.10 -4.24
C GLY A 62 29.88 -31.77 -4.70
N GLN A 63 29.06 -30.72 -4.78
CA GLN A 63 29.53 -29.39 -5.17
C GLN A 63 30.50 -28.80 -4.14
N LEU A 64 30.16 -28.87 -2.85
CA LEU A 64 31.01 -28.33 -1.78
C LEU A 64 32.34 -29.08 -1.68
N GLN A 65 32.34 -30.40 -1.84
CA GLN A 65 33.57 -31.20 -1.85
C GLN A 65 34.49 -30.83 -3.01
N ALA A 66 33.93 -30.56 -4.19
CA ALA A 66 34.69 -30.12 -5.34
C ALA A 66 35.27 -28.71 -5.16
N ASP A 67 34.45 -27.76 -4.72
CA ASP A 67 34.84 -26.34 -4.65
C ASP A 67 35.73 -26.01 -3.44
N LEU A 68 35.67 -26.82 -2.38
CA LEU A 68 36.39 -26.62 -1.11
C LEU A 68 37.42 -27.73 -0.83
N ALA A 69 37.92 -28.38 -1.88
CA ALA A 69 38.93 -29.43 -1.79
C ALA A 69 40.23 -28.99 -1.06
N ASP A 70 40.53 -27.69 -1.10
CA ASP A 70 41.67 -27.05 -0.42
C ASP A 70 41.39 -26.67 1.06
N ALA A 71 40.16 -26.89 1.56
CA ALA A 71 39.72 -26.46 2.87
C ALA A 71 39.30 -27.66 3.77
N PRO A 72 40.26 -28.47 4.25
CA PRO A 72 39.97 -29.74 4.94
C PRO A 72 39.12 -29.58 6.21
N GLU A 73 39.28 -28.49 6.95
CA GLU A 73 38.44 -28.23 8.14
C GLU A 73 36.97 -27.97 7.77
N THR A 74 36.72 -27.35 6.61
CA THR A 74 35.36 -27.12 6.11
C THR A 74 34.72 -28.43 5.63
N LEU A 75 35.51 -29.29 4.96
CA LEU A 75 35.03 -30.61 4.55
C LEU A 75 34.67 -31.48 5.76
N LYS A 76 35.47 -31.45 6.83
CA LYS A 76 35.13 -32.12 8.10
C LYS A 76 33.84 -31.60 8.72
N LEU A 77 33.54 -30.30 8.60
CA LEU A 77 32.26 -29.72 9.02
C LEU A 77 31.10 -30.29 8.19
N ILE A 78 31.24 -30.29 6.86
CA ILE A 78 30.22 -30.82 5.94
C ILE A 78 29.97 -32.33 6.14
N GLU A 79 31.01 -33.12 6.41
CA GLU A 79 30.94 -34.56 6.64
C GLU A 79 30.15 -34.96 7.91
N ARG A 80 29.99 -34.06 8.88
CA ARG A 80 29.19 -34.31 10.08
C ARG A 80 27.68 -34.31 9.81
N HIS A 81 27.25 -33.71 8.71
CA HIS A 81 25.86 -33.69 8.28
C HIS A 81 25.62 -34.81 7.28
N ASP A 82 24.55 -35.58 7.44
CA ASP A 82 24.02 -36.40 6.34
C ASP A 82 23.40 -35.51 5.24
N ASP A 83 22.92 -36.09 4.16
CA ASP A 83 22.42 -35.32 3.02
C ASP A 83 21.17 -34.50 3.37
N GLU A 84 20.29 -35.02 4.22
CA GLU A 84 19.09 -34.32 4.65
C GLU A 84 19.45 -33.12 5.55
N ALA A 85 20.31 -33.34 6.55
CA ALA A 85 20.80 -32.29 7.44
C ALA A 85 21.63 -31.24 6.69
N LEU A 86 22.43 -31.65 5.68
CA LEU A 86 23.18 -30.72 4.84
C LEU A 86 22.23 -29.89 3.97
N ALA A 87 21.22 -30.50 3.36
CA ALA A 87 20.20 -29.76 2.62
C ALA A 87 19.47 -28.76 3.53
N ALA A 88 19.10 -29.17 4.75
CA ALA A 88 18.49 -28.28 5.74
C ALA A 88 19.42 -27.11 6.13
N LEU A 89 20.70 -27.38 6.39
CA LEU A 89 21.70 -26.35 6.68
C LEU A 89 21.85 -25.37 5.50
N MET A 90 22.04 -25.89 4.29
CA MET A 90 22.23 -25.07 3.09
C MET A 90 20.97 -24.30 2.72
N THR A 91 19.77 -24.76 3.09
CA THR A 91 18.52 -24.07 2.76
C THR A 91 17.92 -23.23 3.89
N ASN A 92 18.52 -23.25 5.09
CA ASN A 92 18.16 -22.42 6.24
C ASN A 92 18.62 -20.96 6.06
N LEU A 93 18.11 -20.31 5.02
CA LEU A 93 18.22 -18.87 4.79
C LEU A 93 17.39 -18.11 5.82
N GLY A 94 17.76 -16.85 6.09
CA GLY A 94 17.12 -16.05 7.15
C GLY A 94 15.61 -15.86 6.97
N GLY A 95 15.13 -15.82 5.73
CA GLY A 95 13.68 -15.73 5.43
C GLY A 95 12.89 -17.04 5.63
N HIS A 96 13.58 -18.16 5.86
CA HIS A 96 12.97 -19.47 6.15
C HIS A 96 13.15 -19.90 7.62
N ASP A 97 13.71 -19.01 8.44
CA ASP A 97 13.90 -19.23 9.86
C ASP A 97 12.95 -18.33 10.63
N LEU A 98 11.86 -18.91 11.14
CA LEU A 98 10.83 -18.17 11.87
C LEU A 98 11.39 -17.46 13.11
N ALA A 99 12.33 -18.09 13.83
CA ALA A 99 12.93 -17.46 15.01
C ALA A 99 13.76 -16.24 14.61
N ALA A 100 14.55 -16.33 13.53
CA ALA A 100 15.33 -15.20 13.04
C ALA A 100 14.44 -14.06 12.52
N LEU A 101 13.30 -14.39 11.90
CA LEU A 101 12.30 -13.40 11.51
C LEU A 101 11.73 -12.70 12.76
N LEU A 102 11.26 -13.45 13.76
CA LEU A 102 10.71 -12.88 14.98
C LEU A 102 11.72 -11.96 15.69
N GLU A 103 12.96 -12.40 15.87
CA GLU A 103 14.04 -11.58 16.43
C GLU A 103 14.21 -10.25 15.69
N ALA A 104 14.16 -10.29 14.36
CA ALA A 104 14.35 -9.10 13.52
C ALA A 104 13.15 -8.15 13.58
N PHE A 105 11.92 -8.67 13.59
CA PHE A 105 10.72 -7.86 13.71
C PHE A 105 10.59 -7.26 15.11
N GLU A 106 10.95 -7.98 16.17
CA GLU A 106 10.91 -7.50 17.56
C GLU A 106 12.01 -6.47 17.86
N ALA A 107 13.17 -6.59 17.21
CA ALA A 107 14.28 -5.63 17.37
C ALA A 107 14.12 -4.37 16.49
N ALA A 108 13.12 -4.34 15.60
CA ALA A 108 12.95 -3.25 14.66
C ALA A 108 12.51 -1.95 15.37
N PRO A 109 13.02 -0.80 14.94
CA PRO A 109 12.66 0.49 15.52
C PRO A 109 11.22 0.91 15.17
N ASP A 110 10.52 1.53 16.12
CA ASP A 110 9.11 1.94 15.96
C ASP A 110 8.93 3.29 15.25
N ASP A 111 9.93 4.16 15.22
CA ASP A 111 9.79 5.58 14.84
C ASP A 111 10.31 5.92 13.43
N ARG A 112 10.90 4.94 12.73
CA ARG A 112 11.40 5.07 11.36
C ARG A 112 10.95 3.90 10.49
N PRO A 113 10.76 4.11 9.18
CA PRO A 113 10.38 3.02 8.29
C PRO A 113 11.53 2.01 8.15
N VAL A 114 11.18 0.72 8.08
CA VAL A 114 12.13 -0.40 8.07
C VAL A 114 11.91 -1.26 6.83
N CYS A 115 12.99 -1.57 6.11
CA CYS A 115 13.03 -2.49 4.98
C CYS A 115 13.71 -3.79 5.41
N PHE A 116 12.94 -4.88 5.44
CA PHE A 116 13.47 -6.23 5.66
C PHE A 116 13.83 -6.89 4.33
N ILE A 117 15.08 -7.27 4.16
CA ILE A 117 15.54 -8.06 3.00
C ILE A 117 15.70 -9.51 3.44
N ALA A 118 14.62 -10.29 3.28
CA ALA A 118 14.60 -11.70 3.62
C ALA A 118 15.10 -12.57 2.47
N TYR A 119 16.13 -13.38 2.73
CA TYR A 119 16.62 -14.36 1.76
C TYR A 119 15.77 -15.62 1.84
N THR A 120 15.21 -16.02 0.70
CA THR A 120 14.29 -17.15 0.59
C THR A 120 14.60 -17.98 -0.65
N ILE A 121 14.27 -19.26 -0.58
CA ILE A 121 14.14 -20.17 -1.72
C ILE A 121 12.70 -20.16 -2.20
N LYS A 122 12.49 -19.89 -3.49
CA LYS A 122 11.14 -19.87 -4.08
C LYS A 122 10.59 -21.29 -4.17
N GLY A 123 9.35 -21.48 -3.69
CA GLY A 123 8.70 -22.78 -3.60
C GLY A 123 9.30 -23.69 -2.51
N PHE A 124 9.91 -23.13 -1.47
CA PHE A 124 10.51 -23.88 -0.37
C PHE A 124 9.56 -24.95 0.20
N GLY A 125 10.10 -26.15 0.43
CA GLY A 125 9.34 -27.30 0.90
C GLY A 125 8.48 -27.99 -0.17
N LEU A 126 8.43 -27.46 -1.40
CA LEU A 126 7.78 -28.11 -2.53
C LEU A 126 8.80 -28.93 -3.35
N PRO A 127 8.35 -29.97 -4.07
CA PRO A 127 9.23 -30.81 -4.91
C PRO A 127 10.02 -30.04 -5.98
N PHE A 128 9.57 -28.84 -6.36
CA PHE A 128 10.23 -27.96 -7.33
C PHE A 128 10.88 -26.73 -6.70
N GLN A 129 11.18 -26.75 -5.40
CA GLN A 129 11.88 -25.65 -4.73
C GLN A 129 13.17 -25.30 -5.47
N GLY A 130 13.46 -24.01 -5.62
CA GLY A 130 14.65 -23.55 -6.36
C GLY A 130 14.60 -23.77 -7.88
N HIS A 131 13.64 -24.51 -8.43
CA HIS A 131 13.54 -24.70 -9.87
C HIS A 131 13.10 -23.42 -10.59
N LYS A 132 13.74 -23.08 -11.72
CA LYS A 132 13.45 -21.84 -12.47
C LYS A 132 12.00 -21.73 -12.97
N ASP A 133 11.36 -22.88 -13.26
CA ASP A 133 10.01 -22.94 -13.81
C ASP A 133 8.91 -23.05 -12.73
N ASN A 134 9.24 -22.85 -11.45
CA ASN A 134 8.30 -23.00 -10.34
C ASN A 134 7.19 -21.93 -10.26
N HIS A 135 7.21 -20.86 -11.08
CA HIS A 135 6.24 -19.77 -10.98
C HIS A 135 4.85 -20.13 -11.49
N ALA A 136 4.77 -20.90 -12.58
CA ALA A 136 3.52 -21.43 -13.12
C ALA A 136 3.48 -22.98 -13.10
N GLY A 137 4.48 -23.61 -12.49
CA GLY A 137 4.57 -25.06 -12.38
C GLY A 137 3.51 -25.60 -11.41
N MET A 138 2.65 -26.49 -11.90
CA MET A 138 1.74 -27.26 -11.07
C MET A 138 2.38 -28.59 -10.69
N MET A 139 2.17 -29.03 -9.45
CA MET A 139 2.60 -30.35 -9.01
C MET A 139 1.81 -31.43 -9.77
N THR A 140 2.47 -32.52 -10.13
CA THR A 140 1.77 -33.71 -10.62
C THR A 140 0.96 -34.35 -9.49
N ARG A 141 0.01 -35.24 -9.82
CA ARG A 141 -0.76 -35.98 -8.80
C ARG A 141 0.15 -36.72 -7.82
N GLN A 142 1.17 -37.41 -8.34
CA GLN A 142 2.16 -38.10 -7.53
C GLN A 142 2.91 -37.15 -6.60
N GLN A 143 3.38 -36.00 -7.11
CA GLN A 143 4.06 -35.01 -6.28
C GLN A 143 3.13 -34.47 -5.19
N MET A 144 1.84 -34.27 -5.47
CA MET A 144 0.85 -33.88 -4.47
C MET A 144 0.63 -34.96 -3.41
N GLU A 145 0.59 -36.23 -3.79
CA GLU A 145 0.49 -37.36 -2.86
C GLU A 145 1.72 -37.44 -1.94
N GLU A 146 2.92 -37.27 -2.50
CA GLU A 146 4.18 -37.23 -1.74
C GLU A 146 4.23 -36.03 -0.79
N PHE A 147 3.81 -34.85 -1.25
CA PHE A 147 3.74 -33.65 -0.42
C PHE A 147 2.71 -33.80 0.71
N ARG A 148 1.53 -34.34 0.42
CA ARG A 148 0.51 -34.68 1.42
C ARG A 148 1.10 -35.60 2.50
N ALA A 149 1.74 -36.69 2.08
CA ALA A 149 2.38 -37.64 2.99
C ALA A 149 3.48 -36.99 3.84
N THR A 150 4.29 -36.10 3.24
CA THR A 150 5.37 -35.37 3.94
C THR A 150 4.82 -34.42 5.01
N ASN A 151 3.64 -33.84 4.79
CA ASN A 151 2.93 -33.03 5.78
C ASN A 151 2.14 -33.88 6.81
N GLY A 152 2.21 -35.21 6.73
CA GLY A 152 1.51 -36.12 7.65
C GLY A 152 -0.01 -36.11 7.47
N LEU A 153 -0.53 -35.74 6.30
CA LEU A 153 -1.95 -35.65 6.02
C LEU A 153 -2.50 -36.96 5.46
N ALA A 154 -3.67 -37.38 5.95
CA ALA A 154 -4.43 -38.48 5.36
C ALA A 154 -5.20 -38.01 4.10
N GLU A 155 -5.55 -38.96 3.23
CA GLU A 155 -6.37 -38.65 2.05
C GLU A 155 -7.78 -38.22 2.44
N GLY A 156 -8.23 -37.09 1.88
CA GLY A 156 -9.52 -36.49 2.19
C GLY A 156 -9.51 -35.50 3.35
N GLU A 157 -8.40 -35.40 4.10
CA GLU A 157 -8.23 -34.46 5.22
C GLU A 157 -7.45 -33.20 4.83
N GLU A 158 -7.15 -32.98 3.54
CA GLU A 158 -6.28 -31.89 3.06
C GLU A 158 -6.81 -30.48 3.39
N TRP A 159 -8.11 -30.38 3.68
CA TRP A 159 -8.80 -29.12 4.03
C TRP A 159 -9.14 -29.01 5.52
N ASP A 160 -8.85 -30.04 6.33
CA ASP A 160 -9.02 -29.95 7.77
C ASP A 160 -7.94 -29.04 8.37
N LYS A 161 -8.37 -28.10 9.22
CA LYS A 161 -7.52 -27.04 9.79
C LYS A 161 -6.36 -27.58 10.63
N PHE A 162 -6.52 -28.73 11.28
CA PHE A 162 -5.56 -29.27 12.25
C PHE A 162 -5.00 -30.64 11.87
N ALA A 163 -5.40 -31.22 10.75
CA ALA A 163 -4.82 -32.47 10.24
C ALA A 163 -3.30 -32.37 10.10
N GLY A 164 -2.60 -33.48 10.35
CA GLY A 164 -1.13 -33.58 10.29
C GLY A 164 -0.40 -32.95 11.49
N LEU A 165 -1.09 -32.22 12.38
CA LEU A 165 -0.47 -31.64 13.57
C LEU A 165 -0.49 -32.61 14.76
N LYS A 166 0.61 -32.63 15.53
CA LYS A 166 0.76 -33.52 16.70
C LYS A 166 0.03 -33.04 17.95
N LEU A 167 -0.35 -31.76 17.99
CA LEU A 167 -1.00 -31.17 19.16
C LEU A 167 -2.52 -31.35 19.08
N PRO A 168 -3.21 -31.54 20.22
CA PRO A 168 -4.67 -31.62 20.25
C PRO A 168 -5.33 -30.39 19.62
N ALA A 169 -6.37 -30.62 18.81
CA ALA A 169 -7.08 -29.58 18.06
C ALA A 169 -7.71 -28.51 18.96
N ASP A 170 -8.27 -28.91 20.10
CA ASP A 170 -8.82 -27.99 21.12
C ASP A 170 -7.75 -27.04 21.67
N ARG A 171 -6.55 -27.54 21.94
CA ARG A 171 -5.42 -26.73 22.39
C ARG A 171 -4.95 -25.76 21.31
N LEU A 172 -4.86 -26.20 20.06
CA LEU A 172 -4.49 -25.34 18.93
C LEU A 172 -5.53 -24.26 18.68
N GLN A 173 -6.81 -24.62 18.71
CA GLN A 173 -7.92 -23.69 18.57
C GLN A 173 -7.91 -22.65 19.69
N ALA A 174 -7.77 -23.08 20.95
CA ALA A 174 -7.68 -22.17 22.09
C ALA A 174 -6.48 -21.21 21.99
N PHE A 175 -5.33 -21.71 21.52
CA PHE A 175 -4.17 -20.85 21.25
C PHE A 175 -4.47 -19.82 20.15
N LEU A 176 -5.01 -20.26 19.02
CA LEU A 176 -5.35 -19.38 17.89
C LEU A 176 -6.40 -18.34 18.27
N GLU A 177 -7.37 -18.65 19.12
CA GLU A 177 -8.35 -17.69 19.63
C GLU A 177 -7.70 -16.59 20.48
N GLN A 178 -6.61 -16.91 21.17
CA GLN A 178 -5.90 -15.99 22.06
C GLN A 178 -4.85 -15.14 21.34
N VAL A 179 -4.40 -15.52 20.13
CA VAL A 179 -3.39 -14.71 19.42
C VAL A 179 -3.92 -13.29 19.18
N PRO A 180 -3.10 -12.23 19.33
CA PRO A 180 -3.56 -10.84 19.21
C PRO A 180 -4.28 -10.52 17.90
N PHE A 181 -3.96 -11.24 16.82
CA PHE A 181 -4.62 -11.07 15.53
C PHE A 181 -6.10 -11.48 15.54
N ASN A 182 -6.45 -12.56 16.25
CA ASN A 182 -7.84 -13.05 16.32
C ASN A 182 -8.60 -12.45 17.52
N SER A 183 -7.95 -12.36 18.69
CA SER A 183 -8.60 -11.90 19.93
C SER A 183 -9.07 -10.44 19.89
N ARG A 184 -8.46 -9.61 19.03
CA ARG A 184 -8.85 -8.20 18.85
C ARG A 184 -10.01 -8.00 17.86
N GLY A 185 -10.51 -9.07 17.25
CA GLY A 185 -11.58 -9.01 16.26
C GLY A 185 -11.14 -8.45 14.90
N THR A 186 -12.12 -8.17 14.03
CA THR A 186 -11.88 -7.65 12.69
C THR A 186 -11.30 -6.24 12.74
N ARG A 187 -10.23 -5.97 12.00
CA ARG A 187 -9.64 -4.62 11.82
C ARG A 187 -10.45 -3.76 10.82
N ARG A 188 -11.77 -3.84 10.92
CA ARG A 188 -12.75 -3.06 10.16
C ARG A 188 -13.60 -2.32 11.17
N LEU A 189 -13.47 -1.00 11.16
CA LEU A 189 -14.14 -0.07 12.04
C LEU A 189 -15.26 0.64 11.26
N SER A 190 -16.07 1.41 11.97
CA SER A 190 -17.05 2.32 11.38
C SER A 190 -16.85 3.73 11.95
N ALA A 191 -17.32 4.73 11.21
CA ALA A 191 -17.29 6.11 11.64
C ALA A 191 -18.61 6.78 11.30
N GLU A 192 -19.11 7.62 12.21
CA GLU A 192 -20.35 8.36 12.01
C GLU A 192 -20.29 9.24 10.75
N ARG A 193 -21.46 9.43 10.13
CA ARG A 193 -21.61 10.41 9.05
C ARG A 193 -21.53 11.81 9.63
N VAL A 194 -20.91 12.70 8.89
CA VAL A 194 -20.83 14.12 9.19
C VAL A 194 -21.93 14.84 8.44
N ALA A 195 -22.65 15.70 9.16
CA ALA A 195 -23.70 16.52 8.59
C ALA A 195 -23.16 17.38 7.44
N VAL A 196 -23.87 17.34 6.31
CA VAL A 196 -23.58 18.17 5.14
C VAL A 196 -24.54 19.36 5.17
N GLU A 197 -24.00 20.55 5.38
CA GLU A 197 -24.76 21.79 5.27
C GLU A 197 -24.95 22.16 3.79
N PRO A 198 -26.03 22.88 3.42
CA PRO A 198 -26.24 23.30 2.04
C PRO A 198 -25.05 24.08 1.48
N VAL A 199 -24.63 23.75 0.26
CA VAL A 199 -23.51 24.42 -0.40
C VAL A 199 -24.04 25.57 -1.26
N GLU A 200 -23.76 26.80 -0.85
CA GLU A 200 -24.21 27.98 -1.60
C GLU A 200 -23.33 28.26 -2.83
N ALA A 201 -23.98 28.49 -3.98
CA ALA A 201 -23.29 28.88 -5.20
C ALA A 201 -22.72 30.31 -5.08
N PRO A 202 -21.40 30.50 -5.25
CA PRO A 202 -20.79 31.81 -5.15
C PRO A 202 -21.27 32.73 -6.27
N ARG A 203 -21.52 34.00 -5.93
CA ARG A 203 -21.97 35.03 -6.87
C ARG A 203 -20.89 36.09 -7.08
N VAL A 204 -20.83 36.65 -8.29
CA VAL A 204 -19.98 37.81 -8.58
C VAL A 204 -20.77 39.09 -8.31
N ALA A 205 -20.30 39.90 -7.37
CA ALA A 205 -20.88 41.20 -7.10
C ALA A 205 -20.83 42.07 -8.37
N GLY A 206 -21.98 42.61 -8.80
CA GLY A 206 -22.08 43.44 -10.00
C GLY A 206 -22.25 42.69 -11.33
N GLY A 207 -22.45 41.36 -11.32
CA GLY A 207 -22.87 40.60 -12.52
C GLY A 207 -21.74 40.18 -13.48
N GLY A 208 -20.55 39.89 -12.97
CA GLY A 208 -19.43 39.34 -13.77
C GLY A 208 -19.50 37.83 -13.99
N THR A 209 -18.64 37.33 -14.88
CA THR A 209 -18.51 35.89 -15.20
C THR A 209 -17.64 35.17 -14.17
N LEU A 210 -17.98 33.91 -13.87
CA LEU A 210 -17.24 33.02 -12.99
C LEU A 210 -17.05 31.66 -13.66
N SER A 211 -15.83 31.11 -13.64
CA SER A 211 -15.61 29.73 -14.08
C SER A 211 -15.97 28.73 -12.97
N THR A 212 -16.28 27.49 -13.32
CA THR A 212 -16.51 26.42 -12.34
C THR A 212 -15.27 26.16 -11.48
N GLN A 213 -14.06 26.29 -12.04
CA GLN A 213 -12.80 26.20 -11.29
C GLN A 213 -12.67 27.29 -10.22
N GLU A 214 -13.01 28.54 -10.55
CA GLU A 214 -13.00 29.63 -9.57
C GLU A 214 -14.15 29.48 -8.55
N GLY A 215 -15.32 29.04 -9.01
CA GLY A 215 -16.45 28.69 -8.16
C GLY A 215 -16.10 27.65 -7.11
N PHE A 216 -15.43 26.56 -7.50
CA PHE A 216 -14.90 25.53 -6.60
C PHE A 216 -14.00 26.15 -5.52
N GLY A 217 -13.02 26.98 -5.92
CA GLY A 217 -12.13 27.63 -4.96
C GLY A 217 -12.85 28.53 -3.95
N ARG A 218 -13.89 29.24 -4.39
CA ARG A 218 -14.72 30.08 -3.51
C ARG A 218 -15.55 29.24 -2.54
N ILE A 219 -16.17 28.15 -3.00
CA ILE A 219 -16.88 27.18 -2.13
C ILE A 219 -15.93 26.61 -1.08
N MET A 220 -14.75 26.15 -1.50
CA MET A 220 -13.74 25.63 -0.57
C MET A 220 -13.28 26.69 0.43
N ASN A 221 -13.10 27.95 0.02
CA ASN A 221 -12.77 29.04 0.93
C ASN A 221 -13.85 29.29 1.99
N ASP A 222 -15.13 29.21 1.61
CA ASP A 222 -16.24 29.40 2.54
C ASP A 222 -16.34 28.24 3.55
N LEU A 223 -16.19 26.99 3.08
CA LEU A 223 -16.06 25.82 3.95
C LEU A 223 -14.87 25.96 4.91
N ALA A 224 -13.72 26.41 4.41
CA ALA A 224 -12.52 26.64 5.20
C ALA A 224 -12.68 27.73 6.27
N ARG A 225 -13.59 28.68 6.06
CA ARG A 225 -13.93 29.72 7.04
C ARG A 225 -14.91 29.23 8.10
N SER A 226 -15.72 28.22 7.80
CA SER A 226 -16.70 27.65 8.72
C SER A 226 -16.02 26.86 9.86
N ASN A 227 -16.72 26.69 10.98
CA ASN A 227 -16.33 25.77 12.05
C ASN A 227 -17.20 24.50 12.03
N SER A 228 -17.75 24.14 10.87
CA SER A 228 -18.60 22.96 10.72
C SER A 228 -17.79 21.68 10.94
N ALA A 229 -18.48 20.63 11.38
CA ALA A 229 -17.88 19.31 11.50
C ALA A 229 -17.35 18.82 10.14
N LEU A 230 -18.04 19.17 9.04
CA LEU A 230 -17.63 18.84 7.67
C LEU A 230 -16.25 19.43 7.35
N ALA A 231 -16.07 20.73 7.60
CA ALA A 231 -14.81 21.40 7.31
C ALA A 231 -13.62 20.86 8.13
N ALA A 232 -13.89 20.34 9.35
CA ALA A 232 -12.87 19.67 10.16
C ALA A 232 -12.46 18.29 9.62
N ARG A 233 -13.33 17.62 8.83
CA ARG A 233 -13.03 16.31 8.23
C ARG A 233 -12.44 16.38 6.83
N ILE A 234 -12.56 17.51 6.15
CA ILE A 234 -11.97 17.69 4.82
C ILE A 234 -10.43 17.73 4.93
N VAL A 235 -9.77 16.92 4.11
CA VAL A 235 -8.33 16.96 3.88
C VAL A 235 -8.11 17.15 2.39
N THR A 236 -7.41 18.20 2.00
CA THR A 236 -7.13 18.47 0.60
C THR A 236 -5.71 18.03 0.22
N THR A 237 -5.49 17.70 -1.04
CA THR A 237 -4.16 17.36 -1.55
C THR A 237 -4.05 17.65 -3.05
N SER A 238 -2.86 18.03 -3.49
CA SER A 238 -2.56 18.23 -4.91
C SER A 238 -1.10 17.92 -5.22
N PRO A 239 -0.80 17.56 -6.48
CA PRO A 239 0.56 17.38 -6.94
C PRO A 239 1.14 18.68 -7.53
N ASP A 240 1.52 19.64 -6.67
CA ASP A 240 2.14 20.93 -7.04
C ASP A 240 1.22 21.93 -7.78
N VAL A 241 -0.06 21.59 -7.96
CA VAL A 241 -1.05 22.41 -8.69
C VAL A 241 -2.08 23.08 -7.77
N THR A 242 -1.73 23.28 -6.50
CA THR A 242 -2.59 23.87 -5.46
C THR A 242 -3.17 25.23 -5.86
N VAL A 243 -2.35 26.08 -6.49
CA VAL A 243 -2.78 27.43 -6.92
C VAL A 243 -3.63 27.35 -8.17
N SER A 244 -3.17 26.61 -9.18
CA SER A 244 -3.81 26.54 -10.48
C SER A 244 -5.13 25.77 -10.45
N THR A 245 -5.34 24.90 -9.47
CA THR A 245 -6.62 24.22 -9.20
C THR A 245 -7.53 24.98 -8.23
N ASN A 246 -7.17 26.22 -7.86
CA ASN A 246 -7.94 27.10 -6.96
C ASN A 246 -8.09 26.62 -5.49
N LEU A 247 -7.18 25.79 -4.96
CA LEU A 247 -7.14 25.46 -3.53
C LEU A 247 -6.43 26.50 -2.65
N GLY A 248 -5.72 27.47 -3.23
CA GLY A 248 -4.96 28.48 -2.48
C GLY A 248 -5.71 29.13 -1.29
N PRO A 249 -6.96 29.59 -1.46
CA PRO A 249 -7.77 30.12 -0.34
C PRO A 249 -8.05 29.13 0.79
N TRP A 250 -8.30 27.84 0.48
CA TRP A 250 -8.44 26.78 1.49
C TRP A 250 -7.14 26.65 2.29
N VAL A 251 -6.00 26.52 1.61
CA VAL A 251 -4.69 26.32 2.24
C VAL A 251 -4.30 27.53 3.10
N ASN A 252 -4.63 28.74 2.67
CA ASN A 252 -4.40 29.96 3.45
C ASN A 252 -5.13 29.96 4.81
N ARG A 253 -6.24 29.22 4.93
CA ARG A 253 -7.03 29.14 6.16
C ARG A 253 -6.73 27.90 6.97
N ARG A 254 -6.48 26.77 6.31
CA ARG A 254 -6.32 25.45 6.95
C ARG A 254 -4.89 24.94 7.02
N GLY A 255 -3.93 25.67 6.44
CA GLY A 255 -2.51 25.37 6.52
C GLY A 255 -2.07 24.13 5.74
N LEU A 256 -0.76 24.00 5.61
CA LEU A 256 -0.09 22.83 5.04
C LEU A 256 0.25 21.83 6.15
N PHE A 257 -0.04 20.56 5.92
CA PHE A 257 0.34 19.50 6.84
C PHE A 257 1.85 19.30 6.82
N ALA A 258 2.45 19.23 8.00
CA ALA A 258 3.81 18.78 8.21
C ALA A 258 3.90 18.07 9.56
N ARG A 259 4.72 17.02 9.67
CA ARG A 259 4.90 16.28 10.95
C ARG A 259 5.43 17.17 12.08
N ARG A 260 6.08 18.28 11.75
CA ARG A 260 6.64 19.27 12.68
C ARG A 260 6.32 20.66 12.15
N GLU A 261 6.24 21.63 13.05
CA GLU A 261 6.12 23.03 12.65
C GLU A 261 7.35 23.46 11.84
N VAL A 262 7.12 24.11 10.71
CA VAL A 262 8.17 24.70 9.88
C VAL A 262 7.97 26.21 9.85
N LYS A 263 9.02 26.94 10.23
CA LYS A 263 9.02 28.40 10.20
C LYS A 263 8.89 28.90 8.77
N ASP A 264 8.02 29.89 8.57
CA ASP A 264 7.88 30.59 7.30
C ASP A 264 8.96 31.67 7.16
N ILE A 265 10.06 31.32 6.49
CA ILE A 265 11.21 32.20 6.28
C ILE A 265 10.81 33.45 5.47
N PHE A 266 9.84 33.37 4.57
CA PHE A 266 9.41 34.52 3.76
C PHE A 266 8.68 35.53 4.64
N LYS A 267 7.76 35.06 5.48
CA LYS A 267 7.08 35.88 6.49
C LYS A 267 8.05 36.47 7.50
N GLU A 268 9.01 35.69 8.00
CA GLU A 268 10.04 36.18 8.94
C GLU A 268 10.91 37.27 8.33
N ARG A 269 11.14 37.23 7.01
CA ARG A 269 11.89 38.25 6.27
C ARG A 269 11.03 39.42 5.79
N GLY A 270 9.75 39.48 6.19
CA GLY A 270 8.83 40.55 5.81
C GLY A 270 8.45 40.57 4.33
N LEU A 271 8.62 39.44 3.62
CA LEU A 271 8.24 39.32 2.23
C LEU A 271 6.73 39.12 2.14
N MET A 272 6.05 40.06 1.48
CA MET A 272 4.60 39.98 1.26
C MET A 272 4.29 38.86 0.26
N SER A 273 3.48 37.89 0.68
CA SER A 273 2.94 36.83 -0.16
C SER A 273 1.43 36.76 0.01
N ALA A 274 0.70 36.54 -1.09
CA ALA A 274 -0.72 36.24 -1.05
C ALA A 274 -1.01 34.83 -0.47
N GLN A 275 0.02 33.98 -0.40
CA GLN A 275 -0.03 32.63 0.14
C GLN A 275 0.55 32.61 1.56
N ARG A 276 -0.31 32.38 2.55
CA ARG A 276 0.05 32.24 3.97
C ARG A 276 0.01 30.77 4.34
N TRP A 277 0.92 29.99 3.76
CA TRP A 277 0.93 28.53 3.83
C TRP A 277 1.78 28.06 5.01
N GLU A 278 1.29 28.33 6.22
CA GLU A 278 1.92 27.88 7.46
C GLU A 278 1.92 26.35 7.49
N LYS A 279 3.09 25.75 7.76
CA LYS A 279 3.29 24.29 7.76
C LYS A 279 3.34 23.75 9.18
N GLY A 280 2.46 22.82 9.51
CA GLY A 280 2.48 22.17 10.81
C GLY A 280 1.52 20.99 10.94
N PRO A 281 1.49 20.31 12.10
CA PRO A 281 0.70 19.09 12.29
C PRO A 281 -0.82 19.31 12.20
N GLN A 282 -1.27 20.56 12.34
CA GLN A 282 -2.68 20.96 12.26
C GLN A 282 -3.12 21.29 10.82
N GLY A 283 -2.21 21.25 9.84
CA GLY A 283 -2.54 21.56 8.46
C GLY A 283 -3.50 20.53 7.85
N GLN A 284 -4.50 21.00 7.10
CA GLN A 284 -5.46 20.13 6.40
C GLN A 284 -5.20 20.03 4.88
N HIS A 285 -4.03 20.48 4.42
CA HIS A 285 -3.60 20.30 3.02
C HIS A 285 -2.28 19.54 2.94
N ILE A 286 -2.22 18.46 2.18
CA ILE A 286 -1.00 17.68 1.93
C ILE A 286 -0.49 17.98 0.52
N GLU A 287 0.62 18.70 0.45
CA GLU A 287 1.31 19.00 -0.82
C GLU A 287 2.23 17.83 -1.20
N LEU A 288 2.05 17.29 -2.40
CA LEU A 288 2.78 16.09 -2.86
C LEU A 288 4.01 16.41 -3.72
N GLY A 289 4.13 17.64 -4.21
CA GLY A 289 5.00 17.94 -5.36
C GLY A 289 4.49 17.25 -6.63
N ILE A 290 5.30 17.13 -7.67
CA ILE A 290 4.85 16.56 -8.96
C ILE A 290 4.76 15.03 -8.88
N ALA A 291 3.63 14.51 -8.36
CA ALA A 291 3.43 13.09 -8.09
C ALA A 291 1.95 12.65 -8.19
N GLU A 292 1.40 12.61 -9.41
CA GLU A 292 -0.01 12.31 -9.65
C GLU A 292 -0.39 10.87 -9.27
N ASN A 293 0.50 9.89 -9.44
CA ASN A 293 0.23 8.53 -8.92
C ASN A 293 0.10 8.53 -7.38
N ASN A 294 0.89 9.34 -6.69
CA ASN A 294 0.84 9.43 -5.22
C ASN A 294 -0.43 10.13 -4.74
N LEU A 295 -1.02 11.01 -5.55
CA LEU A 295 -2.32 11.61 -5.27
C LEU A 295 -3.36 10.51 -5.05
N PHE A 296 -3.50 9.57 -5.99
CA PHE A 296 -4.49 8.50 -5.87
C PHE A 296 -4.18 7.51 -4.74
N LEU A 297 -2.90 7.22 -4.49
CA LEU A 297 -2.52 6.40 -3.32
C LEU A 297 -2.92 7.08 -2.00
N LEU A 298 -2.73 8.39 -1.88
CA LEU A 298 -3.13 9.15 -0.70
C LEU A 298 -4.66 9.24 -0.58
N LEU A 299 -5.37 9.51 -1.67
CA LEU A 299 -6.83 9.53 -1.68
C LEU A 299 -7.42 8.17 -1.29
N ALA A 300 -6.84 7.07 -1.78
CA ALA A 300 -7.24 5.72 -1.40
C ALA A 300 -7.07 5.49 0.12
N ALA A 301 -5.88 5.77 0.64
CA ALA A 301 -5.58 5.58 2.06
C ALA A 301 -6.45 6.45 2.97
N ALA A 302 -6.60 7.74 2.64
CA ALA A 302 -7.41 8.68 3.42
C ALA A 302 -8.91 8.37 3.28
N GLY A 303 -9.37 7.90 2.12
CA GLY A 303 -10.77 7.54 1.89
C GLY A 303 -11.21 6.28 2.63
N LEU A 304 -10.28 5.40 2.99
CA LEU A 304 -10.53 4.23 3.82
C LEU A 304 -10.43 4.52 5.32
N SER A 305 -10.24 5.78 5.72
CA SER A 305 -10.00 6.16 7.12
C SER A 305 -11.12 5.70 8.07
N HIS A 306 -12.38 5.80 7.65
CA HIS A 306 -13.53 5.34 8.43
C HIS A 306 -13.43 3.85 8.77
N SER A 307 -12.99 3.02 7.82
CA SER A 307 -12.90 1.57 7.98
C SER A 307 -11.61 1.10 8.65
N LEU A 308 -10.49 1.80 8.41
CA LEU A 308 -9.18 1.41 8.92
C LEU A 308 -8.87 2.00 10.30
N PHE A 309 -9.39 3.19 10.59
CA PHE A 309 -9.06 3.97 11.79
C PHE A 309 -10.29 4.36 12.62
N GLY A 310 -11.52 4.08 12.15
CA GLY A 310 -12.75 4.44 12.89
C GLY A 310 -13.06 5.93 12.86
N GLU A 311 -12.39 6.68 11.99
CA GLU A 311 -12.52 8.14 11.88
C GLU A 311 -12.65 8.52 10.42
N ARG A 312 -13.69 9.29 10.09
CA ARG A 312 -13.96 9.68 8.71
C ARG A 312 -13.19 10.93 8.31
N LEU A 313 -12.36 10.79 7.28
CA LEU A 313 -11.87 11.91 6.49
C LEU A 313 -12.70 12.04 5.21
N ILE A 314 -12.74 13.26 4.67
CA ILE A 314 -13.29 13.57 3.34
C ILE A 314 -12.13 14.08 2.48
N PRO A 315 -11.39 13.19 1.82
CA PRO A 315 -10.25 13.56 1.00
C PRO A 315 -10.74 14.25 -0.27
N ILE A 316 -10.15 15.40 -0.58
CA ILE A 316 -10.37 16.11 -1.84
C ILE A 316 -9.03 16.29 -2.55
N GLY A 317 -8.86 15.59 -3.66
CA GLY A 317 -7.66 15.68 -4.49
C GLY A 317 -7.89 16.58 -5.68
N THR A 318 -7.00 17.52 -5.96
CA THR A 318 -7.03 18.26 -7.22
C THR A 318 -5.82 17.94 -8.09
N LEU A 319 -6.04 17.91 -9.40
CA LEU A 319 -5.00 17.77 -10.43
C LEU A 319 -5.48 18.43 -11.71
N TYR A 320 -4.62 18.53 -12.72
CA TYR A 320 -5.12 18.82 -14.07
C TYR A 320 -5.71 17.55 -14.67
N ASP A 321 -6.89 17.67 -15.28
CA ASP A 321 -7.60 16.57 -15.94
C ASP A 321 -6.74 15.65 -16.83
N PRO A 322 -5.90 16.14 -17.77
CA PRO A 322 -5.06 15.26 -18.60
C PRO A 322 -4.18 14.29 -17.79
N PHE A 323 -3.80 14.65 -16.56
CA PHE A 323 -2.87 13.86 -15.75
C PHE A 323 -3.54 12.79 -14.89
N ILE A 324 -4.87 12.64 -14.95
CA ILE A 324 -5.56 11.50 -14.33
C ILE A 324 -5.00 10.17 -14.85
N GLN A 325 -4.60 10.14 -16.11
CA GLN A 325 -3.99 8.98 -16.76
C GLN A 325 -2.61 8.62 -16.19
N ARG A 326 -1.92 9.56 -15.52
CA ARG A 326 -0.60 9.30 -14.90
C ARG A 326 -0.69 8.49 -13.60
N GLY A 327 -1.89 8.30 -13.05
CA GLY A 327 -2.14 7.52 -11.84
C GLY A 327 -3.34 6.57 -11.95
N LEU A 328 -3.70 6.18 -13.18
CA LEU A 328 -4.94 5.43 -13.45
C LEU A 328 -5.00 4.06 -12.77
N ASP A 329 -3.86 3.35 -12.67
CA ASP A 329 -3.81 2.06 -11.97
C ASP A 329 -4.12 2.22 -10.47
N ALA A 330 -3.53 3.24 -9.83
CA ALA A 330 -3.82 3.56 -8.44
C ALA A 330 -5.28 4.01 -8.24
N LEU A 331 -5.86 4.78 -9.16
CA LEU A 331 -7.29 5.14 -9.15
C LEU A 331 -8.18 3.89 -9.23
N ASN A 332 -7.86 2.95 -10.14
CA ASN A 332 -8.61 1.71 -10.30
C ASN A 332 -8.60 0.89 -9.00
N TYR A 333 -7.44 0.70 -8.38
CA TYR A 333 -7.36 0.02 -7.09
C TYR A 333 -8.06 0.79 -5.96
N ALA A 334 -8.02 2.12 -5.96
CA ALA A 334 -8.73 2.93 -4.98
C ALA A 334 -10.25 2.69 -5.04
N CYS A 335 -10.83 2.67 -6.25
CA CYS A 335 -12.24 2.35 -6.45
C CYS A 335 -12.56 0.89 -6.13
N TYR A 336 -11.69 -0.05 -6.52
CA TYR A 336 -11.85 -1.48 -6.19
C TYR A 336 -11.84 -1.74 -4.67
N GLN A 337 -11.01 -1.01 -3.93
CA GLN A 337 -10.96 -1.04 -2.47
C GLN A 337 -12.13 -0.34 -1.80
N ASP A 338 -13.03 0.28 -2.58
CA ASP A 338 -14.17 1.05 -2.11
C ASP A 338 -13.78 2.32 -1.30
N ALA A 339 -12.66 2.95 -1.67
CA ALA A 339 -12.22 4.20 -1.07
C ALA A 339 -13.25 5.33 -1.30
N ARG A 340 -13.27 6.30 -0.37
CA ARG A 340 -14.19 7.45 -0.36
C ARG A 340 -13.42 8.75 -0.56
N PHE A 341 -13.48 9.35 -1.74
CA PHE A 341 -12.83 10.64 -2.01
C PHE A 341 -13.54 11.44 -3.09
N ILE A 342 -13.21 12.72 -3.19
CA ILE A 342 -13.62 13.62 -4.27
C ILE A 342 -12.38 14.02 -5.06
N LEU A 343 -12.35 13.69 -6.34
CA LEU A 343 -11.32 14.11 -7.28
C LEU A 343 -11.82 15.31 -8.07
N VAL A 344 -11.06 16.39 -8.12
CA VAL A 344 -11.38 17.59 -8.90
C VAL A 344 -10.28 17.79 -9.93
N ALA A 345 -10.55 17.39 -11.17
CA ALA A 345 -9.57 17.42 -12.24
C ALA A 345 -9.77 18.67 -13.09
N THR A 346 -9.06 19.74 -12.75
CA THR A 346 -9.26 21.08 -13.29
C THR A 346 -7.91 21.81 -13.45
N PRO A 347 -7.71 22.62 -14.50
CA PRO A 347 -8.60 22.83 -15.63
C PRO A 347 -8.77 21.54 -16.48
N SER A 348 -9.82 21.51 -17.29
CA SER A 348 -10.19 20.37 -18.14
C SER A 348 -10.56 20.78 -19.57
N GLY A 349 -10.38 19.84 -20.50
CA GLY A 349 -10.85 19.95 -21.86
C GLY A 349 -9.98 20.82 -22.77
N ILE A 350 -10.60 21.24 -23.88
CA ILE A 350 -9.95 22.13 -24.85
C ILE A 350 -9.70 23.54 -24.30
N THR A 351 -10.28 23.87 -23.14
CA THR A 351 -10.14 25.20 -22.51
C THR A 351 -8.71 25.49 -22.04
N LEU A 352 -7.86 24.46 -21.87
CA LEU A 352 -6.41 24.60 -21.69
C LEU A 352 -5.64 24.89 -23.01
N ALA A 353 -6.29 25.43 -24.04
CA ALA A 353 -5.67 25.64 -25.36
C ALA A 353 -4.26 26.29 -25.35
N PRO A 354 -3.95 27.27 -24.48
CA PRO A 354 -2.61 27.85 -24.42
C PRO A 354 -1.50 26.89 -23.97
N GLU A 355 -1.82 25.84 -23.21
CA GLU A 355 -0.87 24.85 -22.67
C GLU A 355 -0.49 23.76 -23.69
N GLY A 356 -1.19 23.72 -24.84
CA GLY A 356 -0.94 22.79 -25.95
C GLY A 356 -1.55 21.40 -25.78
N GLY A 357 -1.43 20.58 -26.82
CA GLY A 357 -2.15 19.29 -26.95
C GLY A 357 -1.81 18.24 -25.88
N ALA A 358 -0.68 18.36 -25.18
CA ALA A 358 -0.34 17.47 -24.07
C ALA A 358 -1.14 17.75 -22.79
N HIS A 359 -1.73 18.95 -22.67
CA HIS A 359 -2.53 19.37 -21.52
C HIS A 359 -4.03 19.41 -21.84
N GLN A 360 -4.42 19.39 -23.12
CA GLN A 360 -5.83 19.30 -23.50
C GLN A 360 -6.33 17.87 -23.33
N SER A 361 -7.23 17.66 -22.38
CA SER A 361 -7.86 16.36 -22.16
C SER A 361 -9.07 16.17 -23.10
N ILE A 362 -9.07 15.05 -23.84
CA ILE A 362 -10.15 14.69 -24.78
C ILE A 362 -10.82 13.38 -24.35
N SER A 363 -10.03 12.38 -23.96
CA SER A 363 -10.52 11.02 -23.64
C SER A 363 -10.82 10.79 -22.16
N THR A 364 -10.53 11.74 -21.28
CA THR A 364 -10.74 11.59 -19.83
C THR A 364 -12.21 11.40 -19.41
N PRO A 365 -13.24 11.90 -20.14
CA PRO A 365 -14.63 11.52 -19.85
C PRO A 365 -14.88 10.01 -19.94
N LEU A 366 -14.17 9.29 -20.83
CA LEU A 366 -14.29 7.83 -20.95
C LEU A 366 -13.81 7.10 -19.69
N ILE A 367 -12.86 7.68 -18.96
CA ILE A 367 -12.40 7.13 -17.68
C ILE A 367 -13.53 7.19 -16.66
N GLY A 368 -14.18 8.35 -16.54
CA GLY A 368 -15.34 8.52 -15.65
C GLY A 368 -16.50 7.59 -15.99
N ILE A 369 -16.74 7.31 -17.28
CA ILE A 369 -17.79 6.39 -17.73
C ILE A 369 -17.43 4.92 -17.44
N ALA A 370 -16.17 4.54 -17.61
CA ALA A 370 -15.74 3.13 -17.55
C ALA A 370 -15.39 2.65 -16.14
N GLN A 371 -15.10 3.55 -15.20
CA GLN A 371 -14.62 3.19 -13.87
C GLN A 371 -15.77 2.91 -12.89
N ASP A 372 -15.95 1.64 -12.49
CA ASP A 372 -16.87 1.31 -11.39
C ASP A 372 -16.43 1.99 -10.09
N GLY A 373 -17.42 2.36 -9.25
CA GLY A 373 -17.20 3.03 -7.97
C GLY A 373 -16.83 4.51 -8.07
N LEU A 374 -16.81 5.10 -9.27
CA LEU A 374 -16.48 6.51 -9.51
C LEU A 374 -17.65 7.25 -10.16
N ALA A 375 -18.36 8.08 -9.39
CA ALA A 375 -19.41 8.93 -9.93
C ALA A 375 -18.78 10.15 -10.63
N ALA A 376 -18.97 10.28 -11.95
CA ALA A 376 -18.34 11.31 -12.76
C ALA A 376 -19.31 12.44 -13.14
N PHE A 377 -18.86 13.69 -12.99
CA PHE A 377 -19.61 14.91 -13.33
C PHE A 377 -18.73 15.90 -14.09
N GLU A 378 -19.35 16.68 -14.97
CA GLU A 378 -18.74 17.81 -15.68
C GLU A 378 -19.72 18.99 -15.63
N PRO A 379 -19.72 19.79 -14.54
CA PRO A 379 -20.65 20.91 -14.40
C PRO A 379 -20.33 22.01 -15.41
N ALA A 380 -21.37 22.57 -16.03
CA ALA A 380 -21.25 23.73 -16.90
C ALA A 380 -21.38 25.04 -16.13
N PHE A 381 -22.18 25.03 -15.05
CA PHE A 381 -22.49 26.21 -14.25
C PHE A 381 -22.09 26.06 -12.78
N VAL A 382 -21.89 27.20 -12.11
CA VAL A 382 -21.43 27.26 -10.72
C VAL A 382 -22.53 26.83 -9.73
N ASP A 383 -23.80 27.02 -10.08
CA ASP A 383 -24.93 26.51 -9.31
C ASP A 383 -25.07 24.99 -9.41
N GLU A 384 -24.86 24.41 -10.60
CA GLU A 384 -24.74 22.95 -10.76
C GLU A 384 -23.59 22.41 -9.91
N LEU A 385 -22.40 23.03 -9.98
CA LEU A 385 -21.25 22.64 -9.18
C LEU A 385 -21.56 22.64 -7.67
N ALA A 386 -22.24 23.66 -7.17
CA ALA A 386 -22.59 23.75 -5.75
C ALA A 386 -23.49 22.58 -5.31
N VAL A 387 -24.53 22.27 -6.09
CA VAL A 387 -25.42 21.14 -5.84
C VAL A 387 -24.67 19.80 -5.92
N ILE A 388 -23.80 19.64 -6.91
CA ILE A 388 -22.99 18.42 -7.08
C ILE A 388 -22.02 18.25 -5.91
N MET A 389 -21.40 19.32 -5.41
CA MET A 389 -20.50 19.26 -4.25
C MET A 389 -21.25 18.89 -2.97
N GLU A 390 -22.43 19.47 -2.73
CA GLU A 390 -23.30 19.09 -1.61
C GLU A 390 -23.64 17.60 -1.67
N TRP A 391 -24.09 17.13 -2.84
CA TRP A 391 -24.37 15.72 -3.07
C TRP A 391 -23.12 14.85 -2.88
N ALA A 392 -21.96 15.28 -3.38
CA ALA A 392 -20.70 14.53 -3.28
C ALA A 392 -20.27 14.36 -1.82
N PHE A 393 -20.42 15.40 -0.99
CA PHE A 393 -20.12 15.32 0.44
C PHE A 393 -21.00 14.32 1.16
N ASP A 394 -22.26 14.14 0.77
CA ASP A 394 -23.12 13.09 1.33
C ASP A 394 -22.76 11.71 0.74
N TYR A 395 -22.61 11.63 -0.59
CA TYR A 395 -22.39 10.40 -1.33
C TYR A 395 -21.14 9.63 -0.87
N VAL A 396 -20.02 10.32 -0.61
CA VAL A 396 -18.79 9.68 -0.11
C VAL A 396 -18.92 9.13 1.32
N GLN A 397 -20.02 9.40 2.01
CA GLN A 397 -20.30 8.92 3.36
C GLN A 397 -21.34 7.81 3.41
N ARG A 398 -21.94 7.48 2.26
CA ARG A 398 -22.92 6.39 2.16
C ARG A 398 -22.21 5.04 2.31
N GLU A 399 -22.93 4.09 2.90
CA GLU A 399 -22.42 2.73 3.21
C GLU A 399 -23.43 1.64 2.80
N GLY A 400 -24.61 2.01 2.27
CA GLY A 400 -25.73 1.08 2.03
C GLY A 400 -26.29 0.49 3.32
N GLU A 401 -27.45 -0.16 3.25
CA GLU A 401 -27.82 -1.10 4.31
C GLU A 401 -26.94 -2.35 4.15
N GLU A 402 -26.24 -2.74 5.22
CA GLU A 402 -25.67 -4.09 5.29
C GLU A 402 -26.85 -5.05 5.20
N ALA A 403 -26.95 -5.75 4.08
CA ALA A 403 -27.74 -6.96 4.03
C ALA A 403 -27.16 -7.88 5.12
N GLY A 404 -27.83 -7.97 6.28
CA GLY A 404 -27.55 -9.03 7.25
C GLY A 404 -27.55 -10.38 6.54
N ALA A 405 -26.93 -11.40 7.13
CA ALA A 405 -26.77 -12.71 6.48
C ALA A 405 -28.08 -13.34 5.92
N ASP A 406 -29.25 -12.84 6.32
CA ASP A 406 -30.60 -13.23 5.86
C ASP A 406 -31.30 -12.23 4.93
N ALA A 407 -30.73 -11.06 4.65
CA ALA A 407 -31.28 -10.12 3.68
C ALA A 407 -30.89 -10.59 2.27
N GLY A 408 -31.89 -10.73 1.40
CA GLY A 408 -31.71 -11.14 0.01
C GLY A 408 -30.74 -10.24 -0.77
N PRO A 409 -30.51 -10.53 -2.07
CA PRO A 409 -29.58 -9.76 -2.89
C PRO A 409 -29.91 -8.26 -2.78
N PRO A 410 -28.88 -7.39 -2.66
CA PRO A 410 -29.08 -5.97 -2.44
C PRO A 410 -29.99 -5.36 -3.52
N PRO A 411 -30.79 -4.35 -3.19
CA PRO A 411 -31.71 -3.71 -4.13
C PRO A 411 -30.89 -2.94 -5.19
N GLY A 412 -30.50 -3.64 -6.25
CA GLY A 412 -29.78 -3.06 -7.39
C GLY A 412 -28.26 -2.99 -7.24
N TRP A 413 -27.60 -2.90 -8.40
CA TRP A 413 -26.14 -2.68 -8.54
C TRP A 413 -25.80 -1.18 -8.52
N LEU A 414 -26.79 -0.32 -8.33
CA LEU A 414 -26.61 1.13 -8.37
C LEU A 414 -25.93 1.59 -7.08
N ARG A 415 -24.78 2.26 -7.23
CA ARG A 415 -23.98 2.80 -6.13
C ARG A 415 -24.67 3.94 -5.37
N ASP A 416 -25.84 4.39 -5.82
CA ASP A 416 -26.58 5.51 -5.24
C ASP A 416 -26.80 5.36 -3.72
N GLU A 417 -27.10 4.16 -3.22
CA GLU A 417 -27.29 3.93 -1.77
C GLU A 417 -25.99 3.61 -1.02
N LYS A 418 -25.00 3.05 -1.72
CA LYS A 418 -23.74 2.55 -1.13
C LYS A 418 -22.62 3.58 -1.10
N GLY A 419 -22.76 4.66 -1.88
CA GLY A 419 -21.71 5.64 -2.04
C GLY A 419 -20.56 5.14 -2.90
N GLY A 420 -19.51 5.93 -2.94
CA GLY A 420 -18.33 5.69 -3.75
C GLY A 420 -17.39 6.86 -3.71
N SER A 421 -16.51 6.92 -4.71
CA SER A 421 -15.70 8.09 -5.00
C SER A 421 -16.38 8.96 -6.06
N VAL A 422 -15.98 10.23 -6.10
CA VAL A 422 -16.53 11.21 -7.03
C VAL A 422 -15.40 11.78 -7.88
N TYR A 423 -15.67 11.98 -9.16
CA TYR A 423 -14.80 12.66 -10.11
C TYR A 423 -15.53 13.87 -10.69
N LEU A 424 -15.05 15.06 -10.37
CA LEU A 424 -15.47 16.34 -10.93
C LEU A 424 -14.46 16.78 -11.98
N ARG A 425 -14.88 16.86 -13.22
CA ARG A 425 -14.10 17.34 -14.36
C ARG A 425 -14.30 18.83 -14.59
#